data_AF-K9LFA2-F1
#
_entry.id   AF-K9LFA2-F1
#
_cell.length_a   1.000
_cell.length_b   1.000
_cell.length_c   1.000
_cell.angle_alpha   90.00
_cell.angle_beta   90.00
_cell.angle_gamma   90.00
#
_symmetry.space_group_name_H-M   'P 1'
#
loop_
_entity.id
_entity.type
_entity.pdbx_description
1 polymer ?
#
loop_
_entity_poly.entity_id
_entity_poly.type
_entity_poly.pdbx_seq_one_letter_code
_entity_poly.pdbx_strand_id
1 'polypeptide(L)'
;VIEVYGPESSGKTTVALHAIAEVQKRGGQAAFVDAEHALDPKYAQNLGVNIDELLLSQPDTGEQALEIAEALVRSGAVDILVVDSVAALVPKAEIEGEMGDSHVGLQARLMSQALRKLSGATNKSKTIVIFINQIREKIGIMFGNPETTPGGRALKFYSSVRLEVRRAETLKQGQDMVGNRTKIKVVKNKIAPPFKTAEVD
;
A
#
# COMPACT_ATOMS: atom_id res chain seq x y z
N VAL A 1 2.27 -8.14 7.19
CA VAL A 1 1.54 -6.92 6.77
C VAL A 1 2.39 -5.68 7.06
N ILE A 2 2.57 -4.84 6.05
CA ILE A 2 3.30 -3.57 6.06
C ILE A 2 2.35 -2.50 5.50
N GLU A 3 2.39 -1.29 6.06
CA GLU A 3 1.71 -0.13 5.46
C GLU A 3 2.77 0.87 4.97
N VAL A 4 2.66 1.29 3.72
CA VAL A 4 3.46 2.36 3.12
C VAL A 4 2.52 3.51 2.82
N TYR A 5 2.72 4.65 3.47
CA TYR A 5 1.83 5.80 3.32
C TYR A 5 2.59 7.10 3.18
N GLY A 6 1.94 8.11 2.63
CA GLY A 6 2.57 9.40 2.33
C GLY A 6 1.70 10.28 1.43
N PRO A 7 2.16 11.49 1.13
CA PRO A 7 1.52 12.37 0.16
C PRO A 7 1.42 11.75 -1.23
N GLU A 8 0.66 12.38 -2.12
CA GLU A 8 0.70 12.07 -3.55
C GLU A 8 2.11 12.28 -4.11
N SER A 9 2.47 11.47 -5.11
CA SER A 9 3.78 11.54 -5.78
C SER A 9 5.00 11.46 -4.85
N SER A 10 4.85 10.91 -3.64
CA SER A 10 5.95 10.76 -2.69
C SER A 10 6.85 9.55 -2.95
N GLY A 11 6.52 8.69 -3.93
CA GLY A 11 7.28 7.47 -4.26
C GLY A 11 6.77 6.18 -3.60
N LYS A 12 5.54 6.18 -3.04
CA LYS A 12 4.95 5.00 -2.38
C LYS A 12 4.92 3.76 -3.28
N THR A 13 4.35 3.91 -4.47
CA THR A 13 4.24 2.84 -5.48
C THR A 13 5.62 2.43 -5.97
N THR A 14 6.55 3.38 -6.20
CA THR A 14 7.95 3.09 -6.53
C THR A 14 8.64 2.22 -5.48
N VAL A 15 8.48 2.53 -4.18
CA VAL A 15 9.02 1.72 -3.08
C VAL A 15 8.43 0.29 -3.10
N ALA A 16 7.13 0.16 -3.35
CA ALA A 16 6.48 -1.14 -3.42
C ALA A 16 6.91 -1.96 -4.64
N LEU A 17 7.09 -1.32 -5.80
CA LEU A 17 7.58 -1.97 -7.03
C LEU A 17 9.03 -2.42 -6.88
N HIS A 18 9.89 -1.65 -6.21
CA HIS A 18 11.24 -2.13 -5.86
C HIS A 18 11.19 -3.35 -4.92
N ALA A 19 10.26 -3.39 -3.96
CA ALA A 19 10.09 -4.57 -3.11
C ALA A 19 9.66 -5.81 -3.92
N ILE A 20 8.77 -5.63 -4.90
CA ILE A 20 8.38 -6.69 -5.84
C ILE A 20 9.58 -7.16 -6.67
N ALA A 21 10.31 -6.23 -7.29
CA ALA A 21 11.47 -6.55 -8.12
C ALA A 21 12.52 -7.35 -7.34
N GLU A 22 12.79 -6.98 -6.09
CA GLU A 22 13.74 -7.71 -5.22
C GLU A 22 13.26 -9.12 -4.83
N VAL A 23 11.95 -9.33 -4.70
CA VAL A 23 11.39 -10.68 -4.46
C VAL A 23 11.50 -11.53 -5.73
N GLN A 24 11.12 -10.99 -6.89
CA GLN A 24 11.21 -11.68 -8.17
C GLN A 24 12.65 -12.05 -8.54
N LYS A 25 13.62 -11.14 -8.31
CA LYS A 25 15.07 -11.43 -8.50
C LYS A 25 15.55 -12.63 -7.69
N ARG A 26 14.89 -12.97 -6.59
CA ARG A 26 15.20 -14.13 -5.74
C ARG A 26 14.39 -15.37 -6.12
N GLY A 27 13.69 -15.33 -7.25
CA GLY A 27 12.82 -16.41 -7.73
C GLY A 27 11.46 -16.48 -7.03
N GLY A 28 11.07 -15.44 -6.29
CA GLY A 28 9.79 -15.38 -5.59
C GLY A 28 8.66 -14.85 -6.47
N GLN A 29 7.44 -15.27 -6.18
CA GLN A 29 6.24 -14.89 -6.93
C GLN A 29 5.59 -13.63 -6.34
N ALA A 30 5.22 -12.69 -7.21
CA ALA A 30 4.61 -11.42 -6.82
C ALA A 30 3.18 -11.27 -7.34
N ALA A 31 2.36 -10.56 -6.57
CA ALA A 31 1.04 -10.11 -6.98
C ALA A 31 0.83 -8.61 -6.67
N PHE A 32 0.05 -7.96 -7.52
CA PHE A 32 -0.33 -6.56 -7.39
C PHE A 32 -1.84 -6.41 -7.58
N VAL A 33 -2.52 -5.90 -6.56
CA VAL A 33 -3.94 -5.54 -6.60
C VAL A 33 -4.00 -4.03 -6.82
N ASP A 34 -4.26 -3.65 -8.06
CA ASP A 34 -4.34 -2.26 -8.53
C ASP A 34 -5.78 -1.76 -8.44
N ALA A 35 -6.17 -1.33 -7.24
CA ALA A 35 -7.47 -0.69 -7.00
C ALA A 35 -7.52 0.76 -7.50
N GLU A 36 -6.37 1.43 -7.68
CA GLU A 36 -6.31 2.77 -8.26
C GLU A 36 -6.33 2.78 -9.81
N HIS A 37 -6.19 1.61 -10.45
CA HIS A 37 -6.15 1.45 -11.91
C HIS A 37 -5.06 2.33 -12.55
N ALA A 38 -3.93 2.47 -11.85
CA ALA A 38 -2.89 3.47 -12.14
C ALA A 38 -1.50 2.86 -12.35
N LEU A 39 -1.36 1.53 -12.31
CA LEU A 39 -0.06 0.90 -12.53
C LEU A 39 0.38 1.05 -14.00
N ASP A 40 1.53 1.68 -14.23
CA ASP A 40 2.20 1.72 -15.53
C ASP A 40 3.17 0.52 -15.67
N PRO A 41 2.88 -0.45 -16.55
CA PRO A 41 3.74 -1.62 -16.74
C PRO A 41 5.15 -1.26 -17.23
N LYS A 42 5.29 -0.23 -18.06
CA LYS A 42 6.58 0.21 -18.59
C LYS A 42 7.44 0.82 -17.49
N TYR A 43 6.83 1.63 -16.63
CA TYR A 43 7.51 2.17 -15.46
C TYR A 43 7.95 1.06 -14.50
N ALA A 44 7.07 0.10 -14.19
CA ALA A 44 7.39 -1.03 -13.34
C ALA A 44 8.53 -1.90 -13.93
N GLN A 45 8.51 -2.17 -15.24
CA GLN A 45 9.59 -2.89 -15.92
C GLN A 45 10.93 -2.16 -15.81
N ASN A 46 10.94 -0.84 -15.96
CA ASN A 46 12.14 -0.01 -15.79
C ASN A 46 12.70 -0.05 -14.36
N LEU A 47 11.85 -0.31 -13.35
CA LEU A 47 12.28 -0.52 -11.97
C LEU A 47 12.77 -1.96 -11.69
N GLY A 48 12.74 -2.84 -12.70
CA GLY A 48 13.21 -4.22 -12.63
C GLY A 48 12.14 -5.23 -12.22
N VAL A 49 10.85 -4.88 -12.30
CA VAL A 49 9.75 -5.83 -12.12
C VAL A 49 9.62 -6.69 -13.38
N ASN A 50 9.54 -8.01 -13.20
CA ASN A 50 9.17 -8.92 -14.27
C ASN A 50 7.64 -8.87 -14.45
N ILE A 51 7.18 -8.12 -15.45
CA ILE A 51 5.76 -7.90 -15.73
C ILE A 51 5.07 -9.18 -16.20
N ASP A 52 5.76 -10.03 -16.97
CA ASP A 52 5.18 -11.24 -17.54
C ASP A 52 4.80 -12.27 -16.45
N GLU A 53 5.51 -12.23 -15.33
CA GLU A 53 5.25 -13.08 -14.16
C GLU A 53 4.44 -12.37 -13.06
N LEU A 54 4.18 -11.07 -13.17
CA LEU A 54 3.45 -10.34 -12.13
C LEU A 54 1.96 -10.67 -12.19
N LEU A 55 1.42 -11.24 -11.10
CA LEU A 55 -0.03 -11.45 -10.99
C LEU A 55 -0.73 -10.12 -10.74
N LEU A 56 -1.26 -9.50 -11.79
CA LEU A 56 -2.01 -8.25 -11.72
C LEU A 56 -3.51 -8.52 -11.60
N SER A 57 -4.15 -7.82 -10.66
CA SER A 57 -5.62 -7.83 -10.51
C SER A 57 -6.12 -6.39 -10.41
N GLN A 58 -7.16 -6.07 -11.18
CA GLN A 58 -7.87 -4.79 -11.13
C GLN A 58 -9.31 -5.06 -10.67
N PRO A 59 -9.58 -4.93 -9.36
CA PRO A 59 -10.90 -5.21 -8.81
C PRO A 59 -11.87 -4.04 -9.03
N ASP A 60 -13.16 -4.38 -9.04
CA ASP A 60 -14.30 -3.45 -9.11
C ASP A 60 -14.69 -2.94 -7.72
N THR A 61 -14.51 -3.75 -6.66
CA THR A 61 -14.88 -3.37 -5.28
C THR A 61 -13.79 -3.68 -4.25
N GLY A 62 -13.86 -2.98 -3.12
CA GLY A 62 -12.95 -3.21 -1.99
C GLY A 62 -13.05 -4.62 -1.41
N GLU A 63 -14.25 -5.22 -1.37
CA GLU A 63 -14.45 -6.62 -0.96
C GLU A 63 -13.71 -7.56 -1.90
N GLN A 64 -13.93 -7.43 -3.21
CA GLN A 64 -13.30 -8.27 -4.22
C GLN A 64 -11.77 -8.17 -4.15
N ALA A 65 -11.24 -6.95 -4.04
CA ALA A 65 -9.81 -6.70 -3.88
C ALA A 65 -9.20 -7.49 -2.70
N LEU A 66 -9.89 -7.44 -1.54
CA LEU A 66 -9.42 -8.07 -0.31
C LEU A 66 -9.63 -9.59 -0.32
N GLU A 67 -10.67 -10.09 -0.99
CA GLU A 67 -10.90 -11.52 -1.21
C GLU A 67 -9.83 -12.14 -2.12
N ILE A 68 -9.49 -11.45 -3.22
CA ILE A 68 -8.38 -11.84 -4.10
C ILE A 68 -7.07 -11.87 -3.32
N ALA A 69 -6.78 -10.82 -2.55
CA ALA A 69 -5.60 -10.78 -1.70
C ALA A 69 -5.56 -11.93 -0.69
N GLU A 70 -6.69 -12.24 -0.04
CA GLU A 70 -6.79 -13.35 0.89
C GLU A 70 -6.56 -14.70 0.22
N ALA A 71 -7.18 -14.94 -0.94
CA ALA A 71 -7.06 -16.18 -1.69
C ALA A 71 -5.61 -16.43 -2.13
N LEU A 72 -4.94 -15.42 -2.69
CA LEU A 72 -3.54 -15.50 -3.10
C LEU A 72 -2.63 -15.81 -1.91
N VAL A 73 -2.75 -15.06 -0.82
CA VAL A 73 -1.94 -15.30 0.40
C VAL A 73 -2.20 -16.70 0.97
N ARG A 74 -3.46 -17.14 1.02
CA ARG A 74 -3.84 -18.44 1.57
C ARG A 74 -3.35 -19.62 0.73
N SER A 75 -3.30 -19.45 -0.59
CA SER A 75 -2.78 -20.48 -1.50
C SER A 75 -1.30 -20.77 -1.30
N GLY A 76 -0.55 -19.82 -0.73
CA GLY A 76 0.92 -19.90 -0.64
C GLY A 76 1.63 -19.70 -1.98
N ALA A 77 0.90 -19.32 -3.04
CA ALA A 77 1.45 -19.11 -4.37
C ALA A 77 2.21 -17.78 -4.53
N VAL A 78 2.17 -16.88 -3.54
CA VAL A 78 2.80 -15.55 -3.62
C VAL A 78 3.68 -15.29 -2.41
N ASP A 79 4.89 -14.78 -2.66
CA ASP A 79 5.85 -14.36 -1.65
C ASP A 79 5.66 -12.88 -1.27
N ILE A 80 5.14 -12.07 -2.20
CA ILE A 80 4.78 -10.68 -1.96
C ILE A 80 3.46 -10.32 -2.65
N LEU A 81 2.62 -9.57 -1.93
CA LEU A 81 1.38 -9.00 -2.45
C LEU A 81 1.31 -7.50 -2.08
N VAL A 82 1.08 -6.66 -3.08
CA VAL A 82 0.85 -5.22 -2.90
C VAL A 82 -0.61 -4.89 -3.18
N VAL A 83 -1.23 -4.06 -2.34
CA VAL A 83 -2.55 -3.47 -2.58
C VAL A 83 -2.39 -1.96 -2.74
N ASP A 84 -2.63 -1.44 -3.94
CA ASP A 84 -2.55 -0.03 -4.29
C ASP A 84 -3.92 0.49 -4.74
N SER A 85 -4.68 1.22 -3.93
CA SER A 85 -4.40 1.62 -2.54
C SER A 85 -5.59 1.40 -1.64
N VAL A 86 -5.36 1.46 -0.32
CA VAL A 86 -6.43 1.36 0.69
C VAL A 86 -7.51 2.43 0.49
N ALA A 87 -7.14 3.61 0.00
CA ALA A 87 -8.10 4.68 -0.25
C ALA A 87 -9.12 4.29 -1.34
N ALA A 88 -8.69 3.51 -2.33
CA ALA A 88 -9.49 3.04 -3.45
C ALA A 88 -10.27 1.74 -3.16
N LEU A 89 -10.15 1.17 -1.96
CA LEU A 89 -10.96 0.02 -1.53
C LEU A 89 -12.37 0.48 -1.14
N VAL A 90 -13.16 0.87 -2.14
CA VAL A 90 -14.53 1.35 -1.97
C VAL A 90 -15.47 0.15 -1.79
N PRO A 91 -16.22 0.05 -0.67
CA PRO A 91 -17.17 -1.02 -0.46
C PRO A 91 -18.25 -1.06 -1.55
N LYS A 92 -18.70 -2.27 -1.91
CA LYS A 92 -19.73 -2.47 -2.94
C LYS A 92 -20.99 -1.63 -2.70
N ALA A 93 -21.47 -1.57 -1.46
CA ALA A 93 -22.67 -0.79 -1.13
C ALA A 93 -22.48 0.73 -1.33
N GLU A 94 -21.24 1.23 -1.26
CA GLU A 94 -20.95 2.64 -1.55
C GLU A 94 -20.87 2.91 -3.05
N ILE A 95 -20.41 1.92 -3.84
CA ILE A 95 -20.39 2.00 -5.32
C ILE A 95 -21.81 1.94 -5.91
N GLU A 96 -22.67 1.08 -5.35
CA GLU A 96 -24.06 0.90 -5.80
C GLU A 96 -25.02 1.98 -5.24
N GLY A 97 -24.59 2.73 -4.24
CA GLY A 97 -25.38 3.81 -3.62
C GLY A 97 -25.37 5.11 -4.42
N GLU A 98 -26.17 6.08 -4.00
CA GLU A 98 -26.23 7.40 -4.63
C GLU A 98 -25.20 8.36 -4.03
N MET A 99 -24.77 9.35 -4.83
CA MET A 99 -23.90 10.41 -4.33
C MET A 99 -24.61 11.21 -3.22
N GLY A 100 -24.05 11.16 -2.01
CA GLY A 100 -24.64 11.79 -0.83
C GLY A 100 -25.19 10.79 0.20
N ASP A 101 -25.27 9.51 -0.15
CA ASP A 101 -25.63 8.46 0.79
C ASP A 101 -24.60 8.32 1.92
N SER A 102 -25.11 8.16 3.14
CA SER A 102 -24.28 8.11 4.34
C SER A 102 -23.85 6.69 4.66
N HIS A 103 -22.63 6.33 4.26
CA HIS A 103 -22.01 5.02 4.54
C HIS A 103 -20.95 5.11 5.64
N VAL A 104 -21.34 5.59 6.83
CA VAL A 104 -20.40 5.89 7.91
C VAL A 104 -19.59 4.66 8.34
N GLY A 105 -18.27 4.72 8.13
CA GLY A 105 -17.32 3.74 8.64
C GLY A 105 -17.34 2.38 7.93
N LEU A 106 -17.99 2.27 6.78
CA LEU A 106 -18.12 1.02 6.04
C LEU A 106 -16.74 0.46 5.63
N GLN A 107 -15.89 1.28 5.01
CA GLN A 107 -14.52 0.90 4.65
C GLN A 107 -13.69 0.47 5.88
N ALA A 108 -13.84 1.15 7.01
CA ALA A 108 -13.10 0.79 8.24
C ALA A 108 -13.50 -0.59 8.78
N ARG A 109 -14.80 -0.95 8.68
CA ARG A 109 -15.30 -2.28 9.05
C ARG A 109 -14.79 -3.35 8.09
N LEU A 110 -14.85 -3.09 6.79
CA LEU A 110 -14.32 -3.96 5.75
C LEU A 110 -12.84 -4.29 6.01
N MET A 111 -12.00 -3.26 6.17
CA MET A 111 -10.58 -3.41 6.49
C MET A 111 -10.34 -4.20 7.78
N SER A 112 -11.14 -3.96 8.82
CA SER A 112 -11.01 -4.67 10.10
C SER A 112 -11.29 -6.17 9.96
N GLN A 113 -12.29 -6.55 9.15
CA GLN A 113 -12.62 -7.95 8.88
C GLN A 113 -11.57 -8.62 8.00
N ALA A 114 -11.17 -7.97 6.90
CA ALA A 114 -10.19 -8.50 5.97
C ALA A 114 -8.81 -8.69 6.63
N LEU A 115 -8.32 -7.70 7.39
CA LEU A 115 -7.04 -7.80 8.07
C LEU A 115 -6.99 -8.89 9.13
N ARG A 116 -8.12 -9.20 9.78
CA ARG A 116 -8.21 -10.33 10.72
C ARG A 116 -7.96 -11.67 10.00
N LYS A 117 -8.54 -11.86 8.83
CA LYS A 117 -8.36 -13.08 8.01
C LYS A 117 -6.94 -13.11 7.40
N LEU A 118 -6.52 -12.02 6.78
CA LEU A 118 -5.21 -11.87 6.15
C LEU A 118 -4.07 -12.09 7.14
N SER A 119 -4.15 -11.54 8.36
CA SER A 119 -3.08 -11.72 9.36
C SER A 119 -2.86 -13.20 9.71
N GLY A 120 -3.93 -13.98 9.80
CA GLY A 120 -3.84 -15.43 10.03
C GLY A 120 -3.24 -16.18 8.85
N ALA A 121 -3.63 -15.83 7.62
CA ALA A 121 -3.10 -16.43 6.40
C ALA A 121 -1.62 -16.09 6.18
N THR A 122 -1.27 -14.82 6.29
CA THR A 122 0.09 -14.28 6.12
C THR A 122 1.11 -14.99 7.02
N ASN A 123 0.75 -15.27 8.27
CA ASN A 123 1.65 -15.94 9.21
C ASN A 123 1.95 -17.40 8.82
N LYS A 124 1.04 -18.06 8.11
CA LYS A 124 1.21 -19.45 7.65
C LYS A 124 1.95 -19.52 6.32
N SER A 125 1.60 -18.63 5.37
CA SER A 125 2.18 -18.62 4.03
C SER A 125 3.55 -17.94 3.95
N LYS A 126 3.93 -17.17 4.99
CA LYS A 126 5.13 -16.32 5.01
C LYS A 126 5.15 -15.23 3.92
N THR A 127 4.00 -14.93 3.32
CA THR A 127 3.86 -13.86 2.32
C THR A 127 4.07 -12.47 2.94
N ILE A 128 4.72 -11.56 2.23
CA ILE A 128 4.78 -10.14 2.57
C ILE A 128 3.55 -9.46 1.96
N VAL A 129 2.69 -8.88 2.79
CA VAL A 129 1.55 -8.08 2.31
C VAL A 129 1.83 -6.60 2.57
N ILE A 130 1.88 -5.79 1.51
CA ILE A 130 2.07 -4.34 1.56
C ILE A 130 0.76 -3.66 1.18
N PHE A 131 0.28 -2.76 2.05
CA PHE A 131 -0.81 -1.85 1.72
C PHE A 131 -0.23 -0.46 1.45
N ILE A 132 -0.55 0.10 0.30
CA ILE A 132 -0.27 1.51 -0.02
C ILE A 132 -1.43 2.34 0.49
N ASN A 133 -1.13 3.49 1.09
CA ASN A 133 -2.14 4.37 1.62
C ASN A 133 -1.81 5.84 1.39
N GLN A 134 -2.84 6.67 1.39
CA GLN A 134 -2.72 8.12 1.21
C GLN A 134 -2.83 8.83 2.56
N ILE A 135 -2.26 10.03 2.65
CA ILE A 135 -2.53 10.94 3.77
C ILE A 135 -3.83 11.69 3.49
N ARG A 136 -4.66 11.81 4.53
CA ARG A 136 -5.82 12.68 4.60
C ARG A 136 -5.71 13.55 5.85
N GLU A 137 -6.43 14.66 5.89
CA GLU A 137 -6.49 15.50 7.08
C GLU A 137 -7.81 15.30 7.82
N LYS A 138 -7.76 15.27 9.16
CA LYS A 138 -8.96 15.29 9.99
C LYS A 138 -9.43 16.73 10.20
N ILE A 139 -10.61 17.03 9.68
CA ILE A 139 -11.29 18.30 9.91
C ILE A 139 -11.56 18.47 11.42
N GLY A 140 -11.28 19.67 11.94
CA GLY A 140 -11.59 20.03 13.33
C GLY A 140 -10.48 19.82 14.35
N ILE A 141 -9.28 19.36 13.95
CA ILE A 141 -8.11 19.30 14.84
C ILE A 141 -7.39 20.66 14.83
N MET A 142 -7.48 21.40 15.94
CA MET A 142 -6.77 22.69 16.12
C MET A 142 -5.38 22.54 16.77
N PHE A 143 -5.09 21.40 17.40
CA PHE A 143 -3.81 21.12 18.07
C PHE A 143 -3.34 19.70 17.79
N GLY A 144 -2.05 19.52 17.46
CA GLY A 144 -1.42 18.24 17.13
C GLY A 144 -1.33 17.96 15.63
N ASN A 145 -0.93 16.75 15.25
CA ASN A 145 -0.84 16.35 13.84
C ASN A 145 -2.24 16.00 13.29
N PRO A 146 -2.78 16.75 12.30
CA PRO A 146 -4.10 16.48 11.71
C PRO A 146 -4.10 15.28 10.75
N GLU A 147 -2.92 14.77 10.36
CA GLU A 147 -2.80 13.72 9.36
C GLU A 147 -3.37 12.39 9.84
N THR A 148 -4.06 11.74 8.92
CA THR A 148 -4.66 10.44 9.10
C THR A 148 -4.55 9.61 7.82
N THR A 149 -4.90 8.33 7.90
CA THR A 149 -4.88 7.42 6.77
C THR A 149 -6.26 6.77 6.60
N PRO A 150 -6.75 6.59 5.36
CA PRO A 150 -7.97 5.83 5.04
C PRO A 150 -7.97 4.39 5.57
N GLY A 151 -9.14 3.75 5.58
CA GLY A 151 -9.31 2.36 6.05
C GLY A 151 -9.43 2.18 7.57
N GLY A 152 -9.64 3.26 8.32
CA GLY A 152 -9.82 3.22 9.77
C GLY A 152 -8.52 2.92 10.54
N ARG A 153 -8.65 2.35 11.75
CA ARG A 153 -7.49 2.10 12.63
C ARG A 153 -6.88 0.70 12.49
N ALA A 154 -7.59 -0.24 11.87
CA ALA A 154 -7.19 -1.65 11.85
C ALA A 154 -5.80 -1.84 11.24
N LEU A 155 -5.54 -1.26 10.07
CA LEU A 155 -4.25 -1.36 9.39
C LEU A 155 -3.09 -0.88 10.27
N LYS A 156 -3.28 0.23 10.99
CA LYS A 156 -2.27 0.75 11.93
C LYS A 156 -1.91 -0.26 13.01
N PHE A 157 -2.84 -1.09 13.48
CA PHE A 157 -2.59 -2.09 14.52
C PHE A 157 -2.01 -3.40 13.95
N TYR A 158 -2.58 -3.90 12.86
CA TYR A 158 -2.16 -5.14 12.21
C TYR A 158 -0.79 -5.04 11.53
N SER A 159 -0.43 -3.87 10.98
CA SER A 159 0.89 -3.67 10.36
C SER A 159 2.02 -3.91 11.36
N SER A 160 2.98 -4.74 10.97
CA SER A 160 4.21 -4.99 11.73
C SER A 160 5.22 -3.87 11.52
N VAL A 161 5.25 -3.31 10.31
CA VAL A 161 6.06 -2.16 9.94
C VAL A 161 5.14 -1.12 9.29
N ARG A 162 5.36 0.16 9.60
CA ARG A 162 4.72 1.28 8.90
C ARG A 162 5.80 2.24 8.42
N LEU A 163 5.77 2.55 7.13
CA LEU A 163 6.70 3.44 6.45
C LEU A 163 5.96 4.71 6.03
N GLU A 164 6.47 5.84 6.45
CA GLU A 164 6.07 7.15 5.96
C GLU A 164 7.05 7.58 4.88
N VAL A 165 6.55 7.76 3.65
CA VAL A 165 7.35 8.12 2.48
C VAL A 165 7.00 9.54 2.07
N ARG A 166 8.00 10.43 2.07
CA ARG A 166 7.85 11.84 1.69
C ARG A 166 8.94 12.25 0.71
N ARG A 167 8.57 13.04 -0.30
CA ARG A 167 9.54 13.77 -1.12
C ARG A 167 10.25 14.82 -0.26
N ALA A 168 11.58 14.85 -0.31
CA ALA A 168 12.41 15.82 0.39
C ALA A 168 12.85 16.95 -0.55
N GLU A 169 13.60 16.64 -1.60
CA GLU A 169 14.09 17.61 -2.57
C GLU A 169 14.01 17.07 -4.00
N THR A 170 13.91 17.97 -4.96
CA THR A 170 13.93 17.62 -6.38
C THR A 170 15.38 17.57 -6.87
N LEU A 171 15.76 16.46 -7.48
CA LEU A 171 17.07 16.26 -8.08
C LEU A 171 17.08 16.87 -9.49
N LYS A 172 18.10 17.67 -9.78
CA LYS A 172 18.25 18.37 -11.06
C LYS A 172 19.59 18.05 -11.71
N GLN A 173 19.57 17.91 -13.04
CA GLN A 173 20.76 17.88 -13.87
C GLN A 173 20.68 19.06 -14.84
N GLY A 174 21.43 20.13 -14.56
CA GLY A 174 21.26 21.39 -15.28
C GLY A 174 19.89 22.02 -14.98
N GLN A 175 19.07 22.21 -16.01
CA GLN A 175 17.69 22.72 -15.87
C GLN A 175 16.64 21.59 -15.75
N ASP A 176 17.02 20.36 -16.09
CA ASP A 176 16.08 19.23 -16.13
C ASP A 176 15.88 18.63 -14.74
N MET A 177 14.60 18.41 -14.40
CA MET A 177 14.22 17.64 -13.22
C MET A 177 14.36 16.16 -13.55
N VAL A 178 15.30 15.48 -12.89
CA VAL A 178 15.64 14.07 -13.19
C VAL A 178 15.13 13.10 -12.13
N GLY A 179 14.76 13.57 -10.94
CA GLY A 179 14.30 12.69 -9.86
C GLY A 179 13.93 13.44 -8.59
N ASN A 180 13.72 12.68 -7.51
CA ASN A 180 13.35 13.23 -6.21
C ASN A 180 14.06 12.48 -5.08
N ARG A 181 14.85 13.19 -4.28
CA ARG A 181 15.28 12.66 -3.00
C ARG A 181 14.06 12.40 -2.12
N THR A 182 13.98 11.19 -1.61
CA THR A 182 12.84 10.66 -0.87
C THR A 182 13.29 10.23 0.52
N LYS A 183 12.51 10.65 1.52
CA LYS A 183 12.71 10.33 2.93
C LYS A 183 11.70 9.26 3.34
N ILE A 184 12.22 8.13 3.83
CA ILE A 184 11.42 6.98 4.29
C ILE A 184 11.63 6.83 5.79
N LYS A 185 10.63 7.19 6.59
CA LYS A 185 10.65 7.09 8.05
C LYS A 185 9.91 5.85 8.53
N VAL A 186 10.54 5.06 9.39
CA VAL A 186 9.91 3.89 10.01
C VAL A 186 9.10 4.36 11.22
N VAL A 187 7.81 4.66 11.04
CA VAL A 187 6.96 5.20 12.12
C VAL A 187 6.40 4.11 13.05
N LYS A 188 6.47 2.85 12.64
CA LYS A 188 6.15 1.69 13.48
C LYS A 188 7.05 0.54 13.08
N ASN A 189 7.56 -0.19 14.06
CA ASN A 189 8.34 -1.40 13.85
C ASN A 189 8.11 -2.36 15.02
N LYS A 190 7.70 -3.60 14.72
CA LYS A 190 7.52 -4.69 15.72
C LYS A 190 8.72 -5.66 15.78
N ILE A 191 9.69 -5.53 14.88
CA ILE A 191 10.81 -6.48 14.72
C ILE A 191 12.18 -5.86 15.03
N ALA A 192 12.28 -4.53 15.12
CA ALA A 192 13.48 -3.79 15.48
C ALA A 192 13.10 -2.41 16.04
N PRO A 193 14.05 -1.61 16.59
CA PRO A 193 13.75 -0.26 17.07
C PRO A 193 13.12 0.64 15.98
N PRO A 194 12.00 1.32 16.27
CA PRO A 194 11.33 2.23 15.34
C PRO A 194 12.04 3.59 15.21
N PHE A 195 11.49 4.48 14.37
CA PHE A 195 11.85 5.89 14.19
C PHE A 195 13.17 6.18 13.48
N LYS A 196 13.84 5.15 12.97
CA LYS A 196 14.92 5.33 12.00
C LYS A 196 14.39 5.87 10.68
N THR A 197 15.25 6.57 9.96
CA THR A 197 14.94 7.19 8.67
C THR A 197 16.01 6.84 7.66
N ALA A 198 15.58 6.52 6.44
CA ALA A 198 16.42 6.38 5.27
C ALA A 198 16.15 7.54 4.32
N GLU A 199 17.21 8.02 3.65
CA GLU A 199 17.12 8.99 2.57
C GLU A 199 17.70 8.32 1.32
N VAL A 200 16.93 8.35 0.24
CA VAL A 200 17.24 7.69 -1.04
C VAL A 200 16.90 8.62 -2.19
N ASP A 201 17.48 8.38 -3.36
CA ASP A 201 17.30 9.19 -4.57
C ASP A 201 16.34 8.54 -5.57
#